data_AF-A0A7N0UWK5-F1
#
_entry.id   AF-A0A7N0UWK5-F1
#
_cell.length_a   1.000
_cell.length_b   1.000
_cell.length_c   1.000
_cell.angle_alpha   90.00
_cell.angle_beta   90.00
_cell.angle_gamma   90.00
#
_symmetry.space_group_name_H-M   'P 1'
#
loop_
_entity.id
_entity.type
_entity.pdbx_description
1 polymer ?
#
loop_
_entity_poly.entity_id
_entity_poly.type
_entity_poly.pdbx_seq_one_letter_code
_entity_poly.pdbx_strand_id
1 'polypeptide(L)'
;MVSVYEEVKGLWFCNAALPSDILVIVDGVKFHLHKFPLISRCGRIANLLKESQDAQDGIFTTILQDFPGGPDNFVASVRFCYGFRIELTPRNIVMLYGAADYLEMTDEYGEDNLLSTCDAFFHKNVLRSWKECIVALQSCDLMKPPYKGI
;
A
#
# COMPACT_ATOMS: atom_id res chain seq x y z
N MET A 1 -3.53 16.11 -14.64
CA MET A 1 -2.77 15.73 -13.43
C MET A 1 -2.06 14.43 -13.79
N VAL A 2 -0.74 14.49 -13.95
CA VAL A 2 0.05 13.44 -14.61
C VAL A 2 0.14 12.21 -13.69
N SER A 3 -0.20 11.04 -14.21
CA SER A 3 -0.05 9.76 -13.52
C SER A 3 1.43 9.55 -13.17
N VAL A 4 1.76 9.41 -11.89
CA VAL A 4 3.14 9.17 -11.42
C VAL A 4 3.66 7.77 -11.74
N TYR A 5 2.81 6.92 -12.30
CA TYR A 5 3.15 5.55 -12.66
C TYR A 5 2.78 5.23 -14.11
N GLU A 6 3.71 4.58 -14.81
CA GLU A 6 3.49 3.98 -16.12
C GLU A 6 3.73 2.48 -16.02
N GLU A 7 2.81 1.68 -16.59
CA GLU A 7 2.99 0.25 -16.76
C GLU A 7 3.71 -0.01 -18.08
N VAL A 8 4.90 -0.58 -18.01
CA VAL A 8 5.66 -0.99 -19.20
C VAL A 8 5.88 -2.50 -19.13
N LYS A 9 5.13 -3.26 -19.93
CA LYS A 9 5.20 -4.73 -20.01
C LYS A 9 4.98 -5.45 -18.66
N GLY A 10 3.99 -5.03 -17.87
CA GLY A 10 3.68 -5.64 -16.56
C GLY A 10 4.60 -5.18 -15.41
N LEU A 11 5.39 -4.13 -15.63
CA LEU A 11 6.23 -3.48 -14.63
C LEU A 11 5.74 -2.06 -14.38
N TRP A 12 5.56 -1.69 -13.12
CA TRP A 12 5.16 -0.34 -12.74
C TRP A 12 6.37 0.51 -12.39
N PHE A 13 6.54 1.62 -13.10
CA PHE A 13 7.63 2.57 -12.88
C PHE A 13 7.11 3.89 -12.35
N CYS A 14 7.71 4.38 -11.26
CA CYS A 14 7.51 5.78 -10.86
C CYS A 14 8.26 6.69 -11.84
N ASN A 15 7.56 7.61 -12.50
CA ASN A 15 8.16 8.59 -13.41
C ASN A 15 8.85 9.72 -12.61
N ALA A 16 9.99 9.40 -12.01
CA ALA A 16 10.88 10.34 -11.33
C ALA A 16 12.16 10.51 -12.15
N ALA A 17 12.82 11.67 -12.03
CA ALA A 17 14.11 11.94 -12.69
C ALA A 17 15.30 11.14 -12.10
N LEU A 18 15.03 10.16 -11.24
CA LEU A 18 16.01 9.37 -10.50
C LEU A 18 15.76 7.87 -10.74
N PRO A 19 16.82 7.05 -10.74
CA PRO A 19 16.67 5.60 -10.83
C PRO A 19 16.01 5.02 -9.58
N SER A 20 15.20 3.98 -9.74
CA SER A 20 14.63 3.21 -8.62
C SER A 20 15.74 2.59 -7.77
N ASP A 21 15.65 2.69 -6.46
CA ASP A 21 16.59 2.10 -5.50
C ASP A 21 15.98 0.93 -4.70
N ILE A 22 14.70 0.61 -4.91
CA ILE A 22 13.99 -0.53 -4.33
C ILE A 22 13.06 -1.20 -5.37
N LEU A 23 13.06 -2.54 -5.36
CA LEU A 23 12.12 -3.39 -6.08
C LEU A 23 11.21 -4.10 -5.07
N VAL A 24 9.91 -3.83 -5.14
CA VAL A 24 8.90 -4.55 -4.34
C VAL A 24 8.13 -5.49 -5.25
N ILE A 25 8.08 -6.78 -4.90
CA ILE A 25 7.32 -7.79 -5.62
C ILE A 25 6.06 -8.09 -4.80
N VAL A 26 4.89 -7.72 -5.31
CA VAL A 26 3.60 -7.94 -4.64
C VAL A 26 2.81 -8.98 -5.43
N ASP A 27 2.55 -10.14 -4.84
CA ASP A 27 1.81 -11.25 -5.47
C ASP A 27 2.30 -11.56 -6.91
N GLY A 28 3.62 -11.51 -7.11
CA GLY A 28 4.29 -11.76 -8.38
C GLY A 28 4.41 -10.54 -9.32
N VAL A 29 3.74 -9.43 -9.03
CA VAL A 29 3.83 -8.17 -9.79
C VAL A 29 4.99 -7.32 -9.27
N LYS A 30 5.78 -6.72 -10.17
CA LYS A 30 7.00 -6.00 -9.84
C LYS A 30 6.81 -4.49 -9.87
N PHE A 31 7.25 -3.83 -8.80
CA PHE A 31 7.18 -2.38 -8.62
C PHE A 31 8.57 -1.79 -8.42
N HIS A 32 9.00 -0.95 -9.35
CA HIS A 32 10.26 -0.19 -9.25
C HIS A 32 9.99 1.15 -8.58
N LEU A 33 10.46 1.31 -7.34
CA LEU A 33 10.09 2.39 -6.43
C LEU A 33 11.32 3.09 -5.84
N HIS A 34 11.05 4.07 -4.97
CA HIS A 34 12.08 4.82 -4.25
C HIS A 34 11.97 4.57 -2.74
N LYS A 35 13.09 4.34 -2.06
CA LYS A 35 13.15 4.03 -0.62
C LYS A 35 12.55 5.16 0.21
N PHE A 36 12.95 6.41 -0.06
CA PHE A 36 12.61 7.54 0.80
C PHE A 36 11.10 7.77 0.98
N PRO A 37 10.26 7.83 -0.08
CA PRO A 37 8.80 7.93 0.08
C PRO A 37 8.19 6.74 0.84
N LEU A 38 8.75 5.54 0.68
CA LEU A 38 8.21 4.34 1.32
C LEU A 38 8.56 4.28 2.81
N ILE A 39 9.83 4.44 3.19
CA ILE A 39 10.25 4.31 4.59
C ILE A 39 9.70 5.42 5.48
N SER A 40 9.33 6.57 4.91
CA SER A 40 8.70 7.68 5.62
C SER A 40 7.21 7.47 5.85
N ARG A 41 6.61 6.36 5.42
CA ARG A 41 5.18 6.10 5.60
C ARG A 41 4.85 4.63 5.89
N CYS A 42 5.72 3.68 5.56
CA CYS A 42 5.50 2.25 5.66
C CYS A 42 6.50 1.62 6.65
N GLY A 43 6.01 1.24 7.83
CA GLY A 43 6.82 0.64 8.88
C GLY A 43 7.43 -0.69 8.47
N ARG A 44 6.65 -1.53 7.79
CA ARG A 44 7.12 -2.85 7.36
C ARG A 44 8.29 -2.75 6.39
N ILE A 45 8.23 -1.85 5.40
CA ILE A 45 9.34 -1.62 4.47
C ILE A 45 10.54 -0.98 5.17
N ALA A 46 10.30 -0.04 6.10
CA ALA A 46 11.38 0.55 6.90
C ALA A 46 12.13 -0.49 7.73
N ASN A 47 11.42 -1.44 8.34
CA ASN A 47 12.00 -2.52 9.13
C ASN A 47 12.77 -3.52 8.27
N LEU A 48 12.19 -3.97 7.16
CA LEU A 48 12.87 -4.84 6.20
C LEU A 48 14.17 -4.22 5.66
N LEU A 49 14.17 -2.90 5.41
CA LEU A 49 15.37 -2.19 4.98
C LEU A 49 16.45 -2.14 6.07
N LYS A 50 16.08 -1.89 7.33
CA LYS A 50 17.01 -1.92 8.47
C LYS A 50 17.66 -3.29 8.63
N GLU A 51 16.89 -4.37 8.51
CA GLU A 51 17.38 -5.75 8.57
C GLU A 51 18.32 -6.10 7.40
N SER A 52 18.13 -5.46 6.25
CA SER A 52 18.91 -5.74 5.03
C SER A 52 20.23 -4.97 4.91
N GLN A 53 20.46 -3.94 5.73
CA GLN A 53 21.66 -3.10 5.65
C GLN A 53 22.97 -3.85 5.95
N ASP A 54 22.88 -5.10 6.44
CA ASP A 54 24.00 -6.04 6.57
C ASP A 54 24.49 -6.63 5.23
N ALA A 55 23.75 -6.45 4.12
CA ALA A 55 24.07 -7.00 2.79
C ALA A 55 24.19 -5.89 1.74
N GLN A 56 25.35 -5.24 1.67
CA GLN A 56 25.60 -4.12 0.76
C GLN A 56 26.16 -4.58 -0.60
N ASP A 57 25.28 -4.68 -1.61
CA ASP A 57 25.52 -4.20 -2.99
C ASP A 57 24.27 -4.47 -3.86
N GLY A 58 23.67 -3.41 -4.44
CA GLY A 58 22.56 -3.52 -5.41
C GLY A 58 21.22 -2.88 -5.01
N ILE A 59 20.21 -3.05 -5.87
CA ILE A 59 18.83 -2.60 -5.61
C ILE A 59 18.23 -3.48 -4.52
N PHE A 60 17.71 -2.86 -3.46
CA PHE A 60 17.04 -3.61 -2.40
C PHE A 60 15.78 -4.27 -2.97
N THR A 61 15.64 -5.59 -2.81
CA THR A 61 14.49 -6.34 -3.32
C THR A 61 13.75 -7.00 -2.17
N THR A 62 12.43 -6.83 -2.12
CA THR A 62 11.58 -7.50 -1.13
C THR A 62 10.30 -8.04 -1.77
N ILE A 63 9.72 -9.06 -1.13
CA ILE A 63 8.52 -9.76 -1.61
C ILE A 63 7.43 -9.62 -0.55
N LEU A 64 6.26 -9.14 -0.98
CA LEU A 64 5.03 -9.10 -0.21
C LEU A 64 4.05 -10.10 -0.82
N GLN A 65 3.54 -11.01 0.00
CA GLN A 65 2.60 -12.06 -0.40
C GLN A 65 1.26 -11.87 0.30
N ASP A 66 0.21 -12.32 -0.37
CA ASP A 66 -1.18 -12.23 0.08
C ASP A 66 -1.55 -10.79 0.44
N PHE A 67 -1.16 -9.84 -0.42
CA PHE A 67 -1.37 -8.42 -0.15
C PHE A 67 -2.88 -8.10 -0.13
N PRO A 68 -3.40 -7.42 0.91
CA PRO A 68 -4.82 -7.11 0.97
C PRO A 68 -5.29 -6.30 -0.24
N GLY A 69 -6.17 -6.89 -1.04
CA GLY A 69 -6.65 -6.28 -2.31
C GLY A 69 -5.69 -6.36 -3.48
N GLY A 70 -4.61 -7.11 -3.33
CA GLY A 70 -3.65 -7.41 -4.38
C GLY A 70 -2.85 -6.20 -4.87
N PRO A 71 -2.14 -6.37 -6.00
CA PRO A 71 -1.20 -5.37 -6.51
C PRO A 71 -1.82 -4.00 -6.81
N ASP A 72 -3.08 -3.94 -7.26
CA ASP A 72 -3.77 -2.68 -7.54
C ASP A 72 -3.98 -1.84 -6.27
N ASN A 73 -4.27 -2.49 -5.16
CA ASN A 73 -4.43 -1.82 -3.88
C ASN A 73 -3.07 -1.36 -3.31
N PHE A 74 -1.99 -2.11 -3.59
CA PHE A 74 -0.63 -1.66 -3.28
C PHE A 74 -0.28 -0.37 -4.03
N VAL A 75 -0.70 -0.21 -5.30
CA VAL A 75 -0.52 1.05 -6.04
C VAL A 75 -1.16 2.24 -5.32
N ALA A 76 -2.35 2.04 -4.71
CA ALA A 76 -3.00 3.09 -3.94
C ALA A 76 -2.17 3.47 -2.69
N SER A 77 -1.74 2.49 -1.89
CA SER A 77 -0.88 2.73 -0.72
C SER A 77 0.42 3.43 -1.09
N VAL A 78 1.06 3.01 -2.18
CA VAL A 78 2.29 3.65 -2.66
C VAL A 78 2.02 5.07 -3.14
N ARG A 79 0.93 5.34 -3.85
CA ARG A 79 0.56 6.72 -4.23
C ARG A 79 0.48 7.63 -3.01
N PHE A 80 -0.11 7.16 -1.91
CA PHE A 80 -0.13 7.91 -0.65
C PHE A 80 1.28 8.21 -0.12
N CYS A 81 2.19 7.24 -0.16
CA CYS A 81 3.59 7.43 0.23
C CYS A 81 4.29 8.55 -0.58
N TYR A 82 3.89 8.74 -1.84
CA TYR A 82 4.37 9.81 -2.71
C TYR A 82 3.62 11.15 -2.55
N GLY A 83 2.76 11.27 -1.53
CA GLY A 83 2.01 12.49 -1.24
C GLY A 83 0.76 12.68 -2.09
N PHE A 84 0.32 11.67 -2.84
CA PHE A 84 -0.96 11.74 -3.55
C PHE A 84 -2.11 11.62 -2.56
N ARG A 85 -3.10 12.49 -2.72
CA ARG A 85 -4.35 12.38 -1.99
C ARG A 85 -5.12 11.15 -2.46
N ILE A 86 -5.50 10.29 -1.52
CA ILE A 86 -6.45 9.20 -1.75
C ILE A 86 -7.86 9.70 -1.42
N GLU A 87 -8.82 9.43 -2.30
CA GLU A 87 -10.23 9.59 -2.01
C GLU A 87 -10.77 8.32 -1.35
N LEU A 88 -11.11 8.42 -0.06
CA LEU A 88 -11.71 7.34 0.69
C LEU A 88 -13.21 7.28 0.43
N THR A 89 -13.71 6.06 0.19
CA THR A 89 -15.11 5.76 -0.06
C THR A 89 -15.50 4.48 0.69
N PRO A 90 -16.79 4.27 0.98
CA PRO A 90 -17.25 3.01 1.55
C PRO A 90 -16.87 1.79 0.69
N ARG A 91 -16.68 1.96 -0.62
CA ARG A 91 -16.30 0.87 -1.54
C ARG A 91 -14.82 0.47 -1.47
N ASN A 92 -13.92 1.35 -1.07
CA ASN A 92 -12.47 1.07 -1.05
C ASN A 92 -11.87 1.01 0.35
N ILE A 93 -12.60 1.51 1.36
CA ILE A 93 -12.05 1.72 2.70
C ILE A 93 -11.54 0.44 3.37
N VAL A 94 -12.24 -0.69 3.23
CA VAL A 94 -11.82 -1.93 3.89
C VAL A 94 -10.53 -2.48 3.28
N MET A 95 -10.42 -2.42 1.94
CA MET A 95 -9.22 -2.85 1.23
C MET A 95 -8.02 -1.96 1.60
N LEU A 96 -8.21 -0.63 1.58
CA LEU A 96 -7.16 0.33 1.93
C LEU A 96 -6.74 0.22 3.39
N TYR A 97 -7.68 -0.01 4.29
CA TYR A 97 -7.39 -0.28 5.70
C TYR A 97 -6.52 -1.52 5.84
N GLY A 98 -6.91 -2.64 5.22
CA GLY A 98 -6.12 -3.87 5.26
C GLY A 98 -4.72 -3.70 4.69
N ALA A 99 -4.57 -2.98 3.58
CA ALA A 99 -3.26 -2.68 3.00
C ALA A 99 -2.40 -1.78 3.90
N ALA A 100 -3.01 -0.75 4.50
CA ALA A 100 -2.32 0.14 5.43
C ALA A 100 -1.85 -0.60 6.69
N ASP A 101 -2.69 -1.49 7.23
CA ASP A 101 -2.36 -2.36 8.36
C ASP A 101 -1.23 -3.33 7.99
N TYR A 102 -1.35 -4.02 6.86
CA TYR A 102 -0.32 -4.95 6.35
C TYR A 102 1.04 -4.28 6.15
N LEU A 103 1.05 -3.02 5.71
CA LEU A 103 2.25 -2.22 5.50
C LEU A 103 2.72 -1.47 6.75
N GLU A 104 2.02 -1.60 7.87
CA GLU A 104 2.30 -0.87 9.11
C GLU A 104 2.38 0.66 8.87
N MET A 105 1.42 1.21 8.13
CA MET A 105 1.32 2.64 7.81
C MET A 105 0.72 3.43 8.97
N THR A 106 1.39 3.39 10.12
CA THR A 106 0.97 4.01 11.38
C THR A 106 1.53 5.43 11.53
N ASP A 107 0.97 6.21 12.45
CA ASP A 107 1.43 7.58 12.71
C ASP A 107 2.86 7.66 13.25
N GLU A 108 3.43 6.53 13.71
CA GLU A 108 4.85 6.43 14.08
C GLU A 108 5.79 6.75 12.90
N TYR A 109 5.32 6.48 11.68
CA TYR A 109 6.08 6.73 10.45
C TYR A 109 5.73 8.07 9.81
N GLY A 110 4.66 8.75 10.23
CA GLY A 110 4.38 10.12 9.82
C GLY A 110 2.95 10.54 10.16
N GLU A 111 2.73 11.80 10.49
CA GLU A 111 1.42 12.33 10.88
C GLU A 111 0.34 12.08 9.81
N ASP A 112 -0.89 11.84 10.28
CA ASP A 112 -2.07 11.51 9.48
C ASP A 112 -1.77 10.40 8.46
N ASN A 113 -1.14 9.31 8.90
CA ASN A 113 -0.79 8.21 8.01
C ASN A 113 -2.04 7.46 7.51
N LEU A 114 -1.86 6.56 6.55
CA LEU A 114 -2.97 5.94 5.85
C LEU A 114 -3.86 5.11 6.80
N LEU A 115 -3.29 4.44 7.81
CA LEU A 115 -4.08 3.62 8.74
C LEU A 115 -5.01 4.48 9.59
N SER A 116 -4.47 5.51 10.26
CA SER A 116 -5.25 6.45 11.09
C SER A 116 -6.27 7.24 10.25
N THR A 117 -5.92 7.60 9.02
CA THR A 117 -6.83 8.23 8.06
C THR A 117 -8.01 7.32 7.69
N CYS A 118 -7.75 6.03 7.44
CA CYS A 118 -8.78 5.05 7.16
C CYS A 118 -9.69 4.84 8.38
N ASP A 119 -9.12 4.69 9.58
CA ASP A 119 -9.86 4.57 10.84
C ASP A 119 -10.80 5.74 11.07
N ALA A 120 -10.30 6.96 10.89
CA ALA A 120 -11.10 8.16 11.06
C ALA A 120 -12.26 8.21 10.05
N PHE A 121 -12.02 7.83 8.79
CA PHE A 121 -13.07 7.77 7.78
C PHE A 121 -14.12 6.70 8.13
N PHE A 122 -13.70 5.52 8.56
CA PHE A 122 -14.58 4.41 8.89
C PHE A 122 -15.54 4.79 10.04
N HIS A 123 -15.03 5.38 11.11
CA HIS A 123 -15.84 5.85 12.24
C HIS A 123 -16.77 7.01 11.91
N LYS A 124 -16.33 7.95 11.06
CA LYS A 124 -17.10 9.16 10.75
C LYS A 124 -18.16 8.93 9.67
N ASN A 125 -17.89 8.06 8.69
CA ASN A 125 -18.72 7.93 7.49
C ASN A 125 -19.39 6.56 7.36
N VAL A 126 -18.67 5.46 7.66
CA VAL A 126 -19.19 4.11 7.44
C VAL A 126 -20.08 3.68 8.59
N LEU A 127 -19.56 3.67 9.82
CA LEU A 127 -20.29 3.18 11.01
C LEU A 127 -21.53 3.99 11.37
N ARG A 128 -21.69 5.18 10.78
CA ARG A 128 -22.87 6.05 11.00
C ARG A 128 -24.05 5.74 10.08
N SER A 129 -23.87 4.87 9.09
CA SER A 129 -24.89 4.53 8.11
C SER A 129 -24.87 3.03 7.81
N TRP A 130 -25.92 2.32 8.19
CA TRP A 130 -26.04 0.89 7.90
C TRP A 130 -25.97 0.58 6.38
N LYS A 131 -26.41 1.52 5.53
CA LYS A 131 -26.26 1.40 4.06
C LYS A 131 -24.79 1.42 3.65
N GLU A 132 -24.01 2.34 4.21
CA GLU A 132 -22.57 2.41 3.93
C GLU A 132 -21.82 1.23 4.55
N CYS A 133 -22.25 0.73 5.71
CA CYS A 133 -21.74 -0.52 6.27
C CYS A 133 -21.95 -1.68 5.29
N ILE A 134 -23.13 -1.82 4.69
CA ILE A 134 -23.39 -2.87 3.69
C ILE A 134 -22.48 -2.69 2.47
N VAL A 135 -22.35 -1.48 1.94
CA VAL A 135 -21.48 -1.20 0.79
C VAL A 135 -20.01 -1.54 1.11
N ALA A 136 -19.54 -1.22 2.31
CA ALA A 136 -18.19 -1.55 2.76
C ALA A 136 -17.98 -3.05 3.00
N LEU A 137 -18.98 -3.76 3.51
CA LEU A 137 -18.90 -5.20 3.67
C LEU A 137 -18.91 -5.93 2.31
N GLN A 138 -19.70 -5.44 1.35
CA GLN A 138 -19.75 -6.01 0.00
C GLN A 138 -18.41 -5.86 -0.75
N SER A 139 -17.60 -4.85 -0.43
CA SER A 139 -16.29 -4.71 -1.08
C SER A 139 -15.27 -5.74 -0.59
N CYS A 140 -15.51 -6.37 0.56
CA CYS A 140 -14.68 -7.46 1.07
C CYS A 140 -14.74 -8.73 0.21
N ASP A 141 -15.76 -8.92 -0.63
CA ASP A 141 -15.84 -10.08 -1.53
C ASP A 141 -14.66 -10.12 -2.53
N LEU A 142 -13.94 -8.99 -2.68
CA LEU A 142 -12.71 -8.88 -3.47
C LEU A 142 -11.44 -9.24 -2.69
N MET A 143 -11.52 -9.41 -1.36
CA MET A 143 -10.41 -9.96 -0.57
C MET A 143 -10.33 -11.46 -0.81
N LYS A 144 -9.35 -11.89 -1.60
CA LYS A 144 -8.99 -13.30 -1.65
C LYS A 144 -8.52 -13.71 -0.25
N PRO A 145 -9.04 -14.79 0.35
CA PRO A 145 -8.45 -15.32 1.57
C PRO A 145 -7.00 -15.68 1.28
N PRO A 146 -6.07 -15.50 2.25
CA PRO A 146 -4.72 -16.01 2.10
C PRO A 146 -4.83 -17.51 1.79
N TYR A 147 -4.16 -17.96 0.73
CA TYR A 147 -4.17 -19.37 0.37
C TYR A 147 -3.62 -20.17 1.55
N LYS A 148 -4.48 -20.85 2.30
CA LYS A 148 -4.06 -21.91 3.21
C LYS A 148 -3.80 -23.16 2.38
N GLY A 149 -2.60 -23.27 1.83
CA GLY A 149 -2.08 -24.55 1.36
C GLY A 149 -1.98 -25.50 2.55
N ILE A 150 -2.71 -26.62 2.48
CA ILE A 150 -2.45 -27.83 3.24
C ILE A 150 -1.80 -28.81 2.26
#